data_AF-A0A1E3X7L6-F1
#
_entry.id   AF-A0A1E3X7L6-F1
#
_cell.length_a   1.000
_cell.length_b   1.000
_cell.length_c   1.000
_cell.angle_alpha   90.00
_cell.angle_beta   90.00
_cell.angle_gamma   90.00
#
_symmetry.space_group_name_H-M   'P 1'
#
loop_
_entity.id
_entity.type
_entity.pdbx_description
1 polymer ?
#
loop_
_entity_poly.entity_id
_entity_poly.type
_entity_poly.pdbx_seq_one_letter_code
_entity_poly.pdbx_strand_id
1 'polypeptide(L)'
;MKSDKERNVFAWCMYDWANSAFATTVIAALLPIYFATVIVPSDGWIFRFSGIEVATNAATLWGFLSGTAALFVFLTAPILGAISDLSKTKKRFLMVFCYGGSLFTILLYFCHAGDVWMTMIFFFFANVCFTSANIFYDAFLPHIASRQEIDQLSGKGYAYGYLGGGLQFFICLILILIHDKIGIEKTLAVRISLLGFPGSNLIY
;
A
#
# COMPACT_ATOMS: atom_id res chain seq x y z
N MET A 1 21.68 17.05 -19.36
CA MET A 1 20.63 17.48 -18.43
C MET A 1 19.31 16.93 -18.97
N LYS A 2 18.57 16.09 -18.23
CA LYS A 2 17.29 15.55 -18.73
C LYS A 2 16.30 16.70 -18.95
N SER A 3 15.49 16.63 -20.01
CA SER A 3 14.41 17.59 -20.22
C SER A 3 13.35 17.47 -19.11
N ASP A 4 12.57 18.53 -18.86
CA ASP A 4 11.51 18.48 -17.83
C ASP A 4 10.47 17.40 -18.10
N LYS A 5 10.22 17.07 -19.38
CA LYS A 5 9.37 15.94 -19.79
C LYS A 5 9.94 14.60 -19.30
N GLU A 6 11.24 14.37 -19.51
CA GLU A 6 11.91 13.12 -19.09
C GLU A 6 11.96 12.98 -17.56
N ARG A 7 12.11 14.09 -16.83
CA ARG A 7 12.05 14.08 -15.36
C ARG A 7 10.66 13.70 -14.86
N ASN A 8 9.61 14.28 -15.45
CA ASN A 8 8.23 13.99 -15.06
C ASN A 8 7.83 12.54 -15.36
N VAL A 9 8.21 12.03 -16.54
CA VAL A 9 8.02 10.61 -16.92
C VAL A 9 8.72 9.68 -15.94
N PHE A 10 9.97 9.98 -15.60
CA PHE A 10 10.72 9.16 -14.65
C PHE A 10 10.11 9.20 -13.25
N ALA A 11 9.73 10.37 -12.75
CA ALA A 11 9.07 10.52 -11.45
C ALA A 11 7.75 9.74 -11.39
N TRP A 12 6.97 9.75 -12.48
CA TRP A 12 5.74 8.97 -12.60
C TRP A 12 6.04 7.46 -12.54
N CYS A 13 6.96 6.95 -13.36
CA CYS A 13 7.33 5.52 -13.33
C CYS A 13 7.89 5.06 -11.97
N MET A 14 8.63 5.92 -11.28
CA MET A 14 9.15 5.59 -9.95
C MET A 14 8.09 5.63 -8.85
N TYR A 15 7.03 6.44 -9.02
CA TYR A 15 5.87 6.35 -8.16
C TYR A 15 5.15 5.00 -8.34
N ASP A 16 5.03 4.52 -9.59
CA ASP A 16 4.48 3.19 -9.89
C ASP A 16 5.30 2.05 -9.24
N TRP A 17 6.62 2.19 -9.27
CA TRP A 17 7.57 1.29 -8.60
C TRP A 17 7.27 1.19 -7.09
N ALA A 18 7.14 2.33 -6.41
CA ALA A 18 6.86 2.37 -4.98
C ALA A 18 5.46 1.83 -4.65
N ASN A 19 4.46 2.18 -5.45
CA ASN A 19 3.10 1.67 -5.33
C ASN A 19 3.05 0.14 -5.43
N SER A 20 3.75 -0.41 -6.41
CA SER A 20 3.78 -1.85 -6.63
C SER A 20 4.43 -2.59 -5.46
N ALA A 21 5.46 -2.01 -4.82
CA ALA A 21 6.04 -2.56 -3.61
C ALA A 21 5.03 -2.70 -2.45
N PHE A 22 4.19 -1.68 -2.23
CA PHE A 22 3.10 -1.76 -1.25
C PHE A 22 2.06 -2.81 -1.64
N ALA A 23 1.60 -2.81 -2.91
CA ALA A 23 0.58 -3.73 -3.39
C ALA A 23 1.04 -5.20 -3.28
N THR A 24 2.26 -5.53 -3.70
CA THR A 24 2.77 -6.90 -3.64
C THR A 24 3.07 -7.36 -2.22
N THR A 25 3.77 -6.52 -1.45
CA THR A 25 4.30 -6.92 -0.14
C THR A 25 3.24 -6.81 0.95
N VAL A 26 2.53 -5.69 1.02
CA VAL A 26 1.58 -5.42 2.10
C VAL A 26 0.21 -5.97 1.73
N ILE A 27 -0.36 -5.61 0.60
CA ILE A 27 -1.75 -6.01 0.28
C ILE A 27 -1.85 -7.50 -0.07
N ALA A 28 -0.97 -7.98 -0.95
CA ALA A 28 -1.16 -9.29 -1.58
C ALA A 28 -0.50 -10.45 -0.82
N ALA A 29 0.66 -10.23 -0.18
CA ALA A 29 1.48 -11.34 0.32
C ALA A 29 1.66 -11.34 1.84
N LEU A 30 2.47 -10.44 2.39
CA LEU A 30 2.98 -10.60 3.76
C LEU A 30 1.94 -10.23 4.82
N LEU A 31 1.24 -9.10 4.69
CA LEU A 31 0.31 -8.69 5.73
C LEU A 31 -0.89 -9.64 5.87
N PRO A 32 -1.57 -10.14 4.81
CA PRO A 32 -2.65 -11.12 4.98
C PRO A 32 -2.18 -12.38 5.71
N ILE A 33 -0.99 -12.89 5.37
CA ILE A 33 -0.40 -14.08 6.01
C ILE A 33 -0.07 -13.78 7.47
N TYR A 34 0.60 -12.66 7.75
CA TYR A 34 0.93 -12.24 9.11
C TYR A 34 -0.33 -12.00 9.95
N PHE A 35 -1.34 -11.39 9.36
CA PHE A 35 -2.64 -11.15 9.98
C PHE A 35 -3.31 -12.47 10.38
N ALA A 36 -3.31 -13.45 9.49
CA ALA A 36 -3.95 -14.73 9.74
C ALA A 36 -3.18 -15.69 10.65
N THR A 37 -1.85 -15.60 10.68
CA THR A 37 -0.99 -16.56 11.39
C THR A 37 -0.42 -16.04 12.69
N VAL A 38 -0.38 -14.72 12.89
CA VAL A 38 0.23 -14.09 14.08
C VAL A 38 -0.73 -13.13 14.76
N ILE A 39 -1.35 -12.21 14.02
CA ILE A 39 -2.20 -11.17 14.63
C ILE A 39 -3.49 -11.76 15.19
N VAL A 40 -4.21 -12.55 14.41
CA VAL A 40 -5.46 -13.18 14.83
C VAL A 40 -5.17 -14.49 15.58
N PRO A 41 -5.69 -14.66 16.82
CA PRO A 41 -5.50 -15.89 17.58
C PRO A 41 -6.03 -17.14 16.85
N SER A 42 -5.35 -18.28 17.03
CA SER A 42 -5.65 -19.54 16.34
C SER A 42 -7.01 -20.14 16.73
N ASP A 43 -7.49 -19.85 17.93
CA ASP A 43 -8.80 -20.22 18.46
C ASP A 43 -9.94 -19.30 17.95
N GLY A 44 -9.59 -18.30 17.13
CA GLY A 44 -10.50 -17.31 16.58
C GLY A 44 -10.50 -16.01 17.39
N TRP A 45 -11.24 -15.02 16.90
CA TRP A 45 -11.36 -13.72 17.54
C TRP A 45 -12.81 -13.36 17.77
N ILE A 46 -13.12 -12.76 18.93
CA ILE A 46 -14.50 -12.35 19.25
C ILE A 46 -14.59 -10.84 19.09
N PHE A 47 -15.37 -10.40 18.10
CA PHE A 47 -15.77 -9.02 17.98
C PHE A 47 -16.73 -8.68 19.11
N ARG A 48 -16.38 -7.68 19.93
CA ARG A 48 -17.18 -7.20 21.05
C ARG A 48 -17.51 -5.74 20.84
N PHE A 49 -18.78 -5.42 20.59
CA PHE A 49 -19.23 -4.03 20.46
C PHE A 49 -20.65 -3.86 20.98
N SER A 50 -20.86 -2.95 21.94
CA SER A 50 -22.17 -2.61 22.47
C SER A 50 -23.03 -3.82 22.89
N GLY A 51 -22.41 -4.84 23.49
CA GLY A 51 -23.07 -6.07 23.94
C GLY A 51 -23.27 -7.14 22.86
N ILE A 52 -22.87 -6.87 21.62
CA ILE A 52 -22.83 -7.85 20.53
C ILE A 52 -21.50 -8.59 20.58
N GLU A 53 -21.56 -9.92 20.65
CA GLU A 53 -20.40 -10.81 20.55
C GLU A 53 -20.51 -11.65 19.28
N VAL A 54 -19.55 -11.52 18.37
CA VAL A 54 -19.50 -12.32 17.14
C VAL A 54 -18.15 -13.00 17.04
N ALA A 55 -18.17 -14.34 17.09
CA ALA A 55 -17.00 -15.14 16.80
C ALA A 55 -16.66 -15.03 15.31
N THR A 56 -15.40 -14.74 15.01
CA THR A 56 -14.88 -14.58 13.66
C THR A 56 -13.47 -15.15 13.56
N ASN A 57 -12.98 -15.28 12.34
CA ASN A 57 -11.64 -15.77 12.02
C ASN A 57 -10.91 -14.76 11.14
N ALA A 58 -9.63 -15.03 10.90
CA ALA A 58 -8.78 -14.13 10.13
C ALA A 58 -9.29 -13.89 8.70
N ALA A 59 -9.78 -14.93 8.01
CA ALA A 59 -10.26 -14.81 6.63
C ALA A 59 -11.49 -13.92 6.54
N THR A 60 -12.46 -14.11 7.44
CA THR A 60 -13.66 -13.28 7.52
C THR A 60 -13.29 -11.83 7.85
N LEU A 61 -12.44 -11.61 8.85
CA LEU A 61 -11.96 -10.27 9.21
C LEU A 61 -11.24 -9.58 8.05
N TRP A 62 -10.36 -10.30 7.34
CA TRP A 62 -9.62 -9.77 6.19
C TRP A 62 -10.55 -9.38 5.03
N GLY A 63 -11.57 -10.21 4.76
CA GLY A 63 -12.60 -9.93 3.78
C GLY A 63 -13.42 -8.68 4.12
N PHE A 64 -13.89 -8.57 5.37
CA PHE A 64 -14.58 -7.37 5.85
C PHE A 64 -13.69 -6.13 5.74
N LEU A 65 -12.46 -6.21 6.23
CA LEU A 65 -11.50 -5.11 6.23
C LEU A 65 -11.24 -4.59 4.81
N SER A 66 -10.92 -5.50 3.88
CA SER A 66 -10.67 -5.16 2.48
C SER A 66 -11.92 -4.61 1.79
N GLY A 67 -13.08 -5.22 2.05
CA GLY A 67 -14.37 -4.78 1.50
C GLY A 67 -14.79 -3.40 2.00
N THR A 68 -14.64 -3.12 3.29
CA THR A 68 -14.96 -1.81 3.87
C THR A 68 -14.01 -0.72 3.35
N ALA A 69 -12.71 -1.00 3.20
CA ALA A 69 -11.77 -0.07 2.59
C ALA A 69 -12.16 0.24 1.13
N ALA A 70 -12.46 -0.79 0.34
CA ALA A 70 -12.91 -0.63 -1.04
C ALA A 70 -14.21 0.16 -1.15
N LEU A 71 -15.20 -0.12 -0.29
CA LEU A 71 -16.46 0.62 -0.24
C LEU A 71 -16.25 2.08 0.13
N PHE A 72 -15.39 2.37 1.11
CA PHE A 72 -15.06 3.74 1.49
C PHE A 72 -14.45 4.53 0.33
N VAL A 73 -13.49 3.93 -0.39
CA VAL A 73 -12.88 4.56 -1.56
C VAL A 73 -13.91 4.71 -2.69
N PHE A 74 -14.74 3.71 -2.95
CA PHE A 74 -15.81 3.79 -3.96
C PHE A 74 -16.74 4.98 -3.72
N LEU A 75 -17.17 5.20 -2.47
CA LEU A 75 -18.04 6.31 -2.11
C LEU A 75 -17.36 7.68 -2.23
N THR A 76 -16.04 7.75 -2.01
CA THR A 76 -15.28 9.00 -2.05
C THR A 76 -14.67 9.30 -3.42
N ALA A 77 -14.52 8.30 -4.30
CA ALA A 77 -13.88 8.41 -5.60
C ALA A 77 -14.51 9.49 -6.52
N PRO A 78 -15.84 9.66 -6.63
CA PRO A 78 -16.41 10.73 -7.46
C PRO A 78 -15.98 12.13 -7.03
N ILE A 79 -15.89 12.35 -5.71
CA ILE A 79 -15.46 13.62 -5.13
C ILE A 79 -13.97 13.82 -5.37
N LEU A 80 -13.15 12.80 -5.10
CA LEU A 80 -11.70 12.87 -5.31
C LEU A 80 -11.34 13.04 -6.79
N GLY A 81 -12.06 12.39 -7.71
CA GLY A 81 -11.93 12.54 -9.15
C GLY A 81 -12.30 13.94 -9.63
N ALA A 82 -13.43 14.49 -9.16
CA ALA A 82 -13.78 15.88 -9.46
C ALA A 82 -12.71 16.87 -8.99
N ILE A 83 -12.11 16.63 -7.81
CA ILE A 83 -10.98 17.41 -7.32
C ILE A 83 -9.73 17.22 -8.20
N SER A 84 -9.42 16.00 -8.64
CA SER A 84 -8.23 15.74 -9.47
C SER A 84 -8.33 16.37 -10.86
N ASP A 85 -9.53 16.45 -11.43
CA ASP A 85 -9.79 17.05 -12.74
C ASP A 85 -9.83 18.58 -12.69
N LEU A 86 -10.50 19.15 -11.70
CA LEU A 86 -10.77 20.59 -11.66
C LEU A 86 -9.75 21.41 -10.85
N SER A 87 -9.01 20.78 -9.94
CA SER A 87 -8.11 21.49 -9.03
C SER A 87 -6.66 21.53 -9.51
N LYS A 88 -6.04 22.71 -9.35
CA LYS A 88 -4.58 22.88 -9.46
C LYS A 88 -3.82 22.23 -8.27
N THR A 89 -4.53 21.76 -7.24
CA THR A 89 -3.93 21.19 -6.02
C THR A 89 -3.76 19.67 -6.05
N LYS A 90 -3.98 19.00 -7.19
CA LYS A 90 -3.82 17.53 -7.35
C LYS A 90 -2.51 16.97 -6.78
N LYS A 91 -1.38 17.70 -6.93
CA LYS A 91 -0.08 17.30 -6.37
C LYS A 91 -0.09 17.27 -4.84
N ARG A 92 -0.78 18.22 -4.21
CA ARG A 92 -0.88 18.29 -2.74
C ARG A 92 -1.71 17.12 -2.20
N PHE A 93 -2.82 16.79 -2.85
CA PHE A 93 -3.62 15.62 -2.47
C PHE A 93 -2.84 14.32 -2.65
N LEU A 94 -2.15 14.15 -3.77
CA LEU A 94 -1.25 13.01 -3.98
C LEU A 94 -0.24 12.86 -2.84
N MET A 95 0.43 13.95 -2.44
CA MET A 95 1.39 13.94 -1.33
C MET A 95 0.74 13.59 0.01
N VAL A 96 -0.43 14.16 0.33
CA VAL A 96 -1.15 13.87 1.59
C VAL A 96 -1.49 12.39 1.68
N PHE A 97 -2.03 11.80 0.62
CA PHE A 97 -2.35 10.38 0.60
C PHE A 97 -1.11 9.50 0.58
N CYS A 98 -0.06 9.87 -0.16
CA CYS A 98 1.20 9.13 -0.18
C CYS A 98 1.86 9.10 1.22
N TYR A 99 1.98 10.25 1.89
CA TYR A 99 2.56 10.32 3.23
C TYR A 99 1.65 9.68 4.28
N GLY A 100 0.33 9.86 4.18
CA GLY A 100 -0.63 9.18 5.05
C GLY A 100 -0.54 7.66 4.92
N GLY A 101 -0.53 7.15 3.69
CA GLY A 101 -0.37 5.72 3.42
C GLY A 101 0.96 5.18 3.92
N SER A 102 2.05 5.91 3.71
CA SER A 102 3.38 5.56 4.22
C SER A 102 3.40 5.53 5.75
N LEU A 103 2.81 6.53 6.41
CA LEU A 103 2.71 6.58 7.87
C LEU A 103 1.98 5.36 8.43
N PHE A 104 0.78 5.05 7.91
CA PHE A 104 0.03 3.90 8.38
C PHE A 104 0.69 2.56 8.04
N THR A 105 1.43 2.49 6.93
CA THR A 105 2.25 1.32 6.59
C THR A 105 3.39 1.14 7.60
N ILE A 106 4.09 2.20 7.96
CA ILE A 106 5.12 2.17 9.01
C ILE A 106 4.49 1.75 10.34
N LEU A 107 3.29 2.24 10.66
CA LEU A 107 2.62 1.87 11.91
C LEU A 107 2.28 0.38 12.00
N LEU A 108 2.10 -0.32 10.88
CA LEU A 108 1.93 -1.79 10.86
C LEU A 108 3.14 -2.54 11.42
N TYR A 109 4.34 -1.94 11.40
CA TYR A 109 5.51 -2.51 12.06
C TYR A 109 5.28 -2.71 13.57
N PHE A 110 4.46 -1.90 14.23
CA PHE A 110 4.21 -2.00 15.67
C PHE A 110 3.10 -2.99 16.04
N CYS A 111 2.48 -3.66 15.07
CA CYS A 111 1.45 -4.67 15.30
C CYS A 111 2.05 -6.03 15.70
N HIS A 112 1.70 -6.51 16.89
CA HIS A 112 2.12 -7.79 17.46
C HIS A 112 0.95 -8.77 17.52
N ALA A 113 1.23 -10.00 17.95
CA ALA A 113 0.21 -11.03 18.13
C ALA A 113 -0.92 -10.53 19.06
N GLY A 114 -2.18 -10.71 18.64
CA GLY A 114 -3.36 -10.25 19.37
C GLY A 114 -3.82 -8.82 19.04
N ASP A 115 -3.00 -8.00 18.36
CA ASP A 115 -3.31 -6.60 18.02
C ASP A 115 -4.27 -6.47 16.82
N VAL A 116 -5.39 -7.20 16.84
CA VAL A 116 -6.35 -7.30 15.73
C VAL A 116 -6.88 -5.93 15.34
N TRP A 117 -7.41 -5.17 16.31
CA TRP A 117 -7.98 -3.85 16.07
C TRP A 117 -6.99 -2.84 15.51
N MET A 118 -5.81 -2.78 16.11
CA MET A 118 -4.76 -1.85 15.70
C MET A 118 -4.32 -2.14 14.26
N THR A 119 -4.11 -3.43 13.94
CA THR A 119 -3.73 -3.86 12.59
C THR A 119 -4.81 -3.53 11.56
N MET A 120 -6.08 -3.78 11.89
CA MET A 120 -7.21 -3.46 11.01
C MET A 120 -7.30 -1.95 10.72
N ILE A 121 -7.17 -1.11 11.75
CA ILE A 121 -7.26 0.35 11.60
C ILE A 121 -6.10 0.87 10.74
N PHE A 122 -4.87 0.45 11.04
CA PHE A 122 -3.70 0.90 10.27
C PHE A 122 -3.76 0.43 8.83
N PHE A 123 -4.11 -0.83 8.57
CA PHE A 123 -4.27 -1.31 7.20
C PHE A 123 -5.40 -0.60 6.46
N PHE A 124 -6.56 -0.36 7.11
CA PHE A 124 -7.68 0.35 6.50
C PHE A 124 -7.23 1.71 5.97
N PHE A 125 -6.58 2.52 6.80
CA PHE A 125 -6.10 3.83 6.38
C PHE A 125 -4.97 3.73 5.35
N ALA A 126 -4.02 2.80 5.52
CA ALA A 126 -2.96 2.58 4.53
C ALA A 126 -3.53 2.28 3.15
N ASN A 127 -4.51 1.38 3.07
CA ASN A 127 -5.14 0.95 1.82
C ASN A 127 -6.05 2.04 1.20
N VAL A 128 -6.82 2.75 2.03
CA VAL A 128 -7.63 3.91 1.58
C VAL A 128 -6.72 5.01 1.01
N CYS A 129 -5.63 5.33 1.72
CA CYS A 129 -4.65 6.31 1.24
C CYS A 129 -3.98 5.87 -0.05
N PHE A 130 -3.51 4.63 -0.14
CA PHE A 130 -2.92 4.07 -1.36
C PHE A 130 -3.88 4.18 -2.56
N THR A 131 -5.11 3.70 -2.40
CA THR A 131 -6.09 3.69 -3.50
C THR A 131 -6.51 5.11 -3.89
N SER A 132 -6.69 6.00 -2.91
CA SER A 132 -7.01 7.41 -3.17
C SER A 132 -5.85 8.14 -3.86
N ALA A 133 -4.60 7.83 -3.50
CA ALA A 133 -3.42 8.41 -4.15
C ALA A 133 -3.35 8.03 -5.63
N ASN A 134 -3.73 6.81 -6.00
CA ASN A 134 -3.76 6.36 -7.38
C ASN A 134 -4.72 7.18 -8.26
N ILE A 135 -5.86 7.61 -7.72
CA ILE A 135 -6.80 8.51 -8.43
C ILE A 135 -6.09 9.81 -8.86
N PHE A 136 -5.27 10.40 -7.98
CA PHE A 136 -4.53 11.63 -8.30
C PHE A 136 -3.33 11.36 -9.19
N TYR A 137 -2.65 10.23 -8.99
CA TYR A 137 -1.50 9.81 -9.79
C TYR A 137 -1.87 9.60 -11.26
N ASP A 138 -2.98 8.91 -11.54
CA ASP A 138 -3.47 8.66 -12.89
C ASP A 138 -3.91 9.96 -13.57
N ALA A 139 -4.45 10.91 -12.81
CA ALA A 139 -4.83 12.24 -13.32
C ALA A 139 -3.65 13.09 -13.82
N PHE A 140 -2.39 12.71 -13.51
CA PHE A 140 -1.21 13.35 -14.08
C PHE A 140 -0.82 12.81 -15.46
N LEU A 141 -1.25 11.60 -15.83
CA LEU A 141 -0.82 10.93 -17.06
C LEU A 141 -1.12 11.75 -18.33
N PRO A 142 -2.30 12.39 -18.49
CA PRO A 142 -2.58 13.26 -19.64
C PRO A 142 -1.76 14.55 -19.69
N HIS A 143 -1.10 14.94 -18.58
CA HIS A 143 -0.28 16.15 -18.50
C HIS A 143 1.19 15.88 -18.83
N ILE A 144 1.63 14.61 -18.76
CA ILE A 144 3.04 14.22 -18.96
C ILE A 144 3.29 13.51 -20.29
N ALA A 145 2.24 12.96 -20.91
CA ALA A 145 2.29 12.29 -22.20
C ALA A 145 1.23 12.83 -23.15
N SER A 146 1.58 12.91 -24.45
CA SER A 146 0.58 13.18 -25.48
C SER A 146 -0.35 11.98 -25.62
N ARG A 147 -1.54 12.18 -26.22
CA ARG A 147 -2.56 11.12 -26.35
C ARG A 147 -2.05 9.84 -27.04
N GLN A 148 -1.07 9.95 -27.94
CA GLN A 148 -0.45 8.80 -28.62
C GLN A 148 0.62 8.09 -27.78
N GLU A 149 1.18 8.76 -26.78
CA GLU A 149 2.26 8.26 -25.92
C GLU A 149 1.74 7.67 -24.60
N ILE A 150 0.47 7.94 -24.22
CA ILE A 150 -0.13 7.51 -22.95
C ILE A 150 -0.02 6.00 -22.76
N ASP A 151 -0.41 5.19 -23.75
CA ASP A 151 -0.39 3.73 -23.64
C ASP A 151 1.02 3.19 -23.47
N GLN A 152 2.00 3.75 -24.20
CA GLN A 152 3.39 3.35 -24.10
C GLN A 152 4.00 3.76 -22.76
N LEU A 153 3.66 4.94 -22.25
CA LEU A 153 4.13 5.40 -20.95
C LEU A 153 3.51 4.58 -19.82
N SER A 154 2.21 4.31 -19.88
CA SER A 154 1.52 3.45 -18.92
C SER A 154 2.12 2.04 -18.90
N GLY A 155 2.34 1.43 -20.08
CA GLY A 155 2.98 0.13 -20.18
C GLY A 155 4.41 0.10 -19.64
N LYS A 156 5.19 1.18 -19.85
CA LYS A 156 6.49 1.34 -19.20
C LYS A 156 6.33 1.43 -17.69
N GLY A 157 5.47 2.31 -17.18
CA GLY A 157 5.21 2.45 -15.75
C GLY A 157 4.92 1.11 -15.10
N TYR A 158 3.96 0.37 -15.67
CA TYR A 158 3.60 -0.96 -15.21
C TYR A 158 4.79 -1.94 -15.17
N ALA A 159 5.65 -1.95 -16.19
CA ALA A 159 6.85 -2.78 -16.19
C ALA A 159 7.84 -2.38 -15.08
N TYR A 160 8.07 -1.09 -14.86
CA TYR A 160 8.86 -0.59 -13.72
C TYR A 160 8.20 -0.96 -12.39
N GLY A 161 6.88 -0.82 -12.29
CA GLY A 161 6.06 -1.25 -11.15
C GLY A 161 6.33 -2.70 -10.77
N TYR A 162 6.16 -3.62 -11.71
CA TYR A 162 6.38 -5.05 -11.48
C TYR A 162 7.82 -5.38 -11.10
N LEU A 163 8.81 -4.76 -11.74
CA LEU A 163 10.21 -4.93 -11.38
C LEU A 163 10.46 -4.46 -9.94
N GLY A 164 9.88 -3.33 -9.55
CA GLY A 164 10.04 -2.79 -8.20
C GLY A 164 9.34 -3.58 -7.12
N GLY A 165 8.06 -3.88 -7.33
CA GLY A 165 7.27 -4.68 -6.41
C GLY A 165 7.82 -6.10 -6.28
N GLY A 166 8.28 -6.69 -7.38
CA GLY A 166 8.93 -8.00 -7.40
C GLY A 166 10.28 -8.00 -6.69
N LEU A 167 11.14 -7.01 -6.96
CA LEU A 167 12.45 -6.92 -6.31
C LEU A 167 12.32 -6.68 -4.81
N GLN A 168 11.44 -5.76 -4.40
CA GLN A 168 11.13 -5.52 -2.98
C GLN A 168 10.69 -6.82 -2.30
N PHE A 169 9.70 -7.48 -2.89
CA PHE A 169 9.14 -8.69 -2.32
C PHE A 169 10.19 -9.81 -2.25
N PHE A 170 11.04 -9.94 -3.27
CA PHE A 170 12.15 -10.88 -3.28
C PHE A 170 13.14 -10.62 -2.13
N ILE A 171 13.49 -9.35 -1.86
CA ILE A 171 14.36 -9.00 -0.73
C ILE A 171 13.69 -9.36 0.61
N CYS A 172 12.39 -9.09 0.75
CA CYS A 172 11.63 -9.48 1.94
C CYS A 172 11.63 -11.00 2.14
N LEU A 173 11.45 -11.78 1.07
CA LEU A 173 11.53 -13.24 1.13
C LEU A 173 12.92 -13.71 1.55
N ILE A 174 14.00 -13.12 1.02
CA ILE A 174 15.35 -13.45 1.46
C ILE A 174 15.50 -13.18 2.96
N LEU A 175 15.08 -12.01 3.44
CA LEU A 175 15.14 -11.66 4.87
C LEU A 175 14.40 -12.70 5.73
N ILE A 176 13.19 -13.09 5.31
CA ILE A 176 12.38 -14.08 6.00
C ILE A 176 13.00 -15.49 5.90
N LEU A 177 13.76 -15.82 4.86
CA LEU A 177 14.41 -17.14 4.72
C LEU A 177 15.72 -17.24 5.52
N ILE A 178 16.44 -16.14 5.67
CA ILE A 178 17.72 -16.11 6.39
C ILE A 178 17.58 -15.71 7.86
N HIS A 179 16.36 -15.46 8.35
CA HIS A 179 16.10 -14.91 9.69
C HIS A 179 16.84 -15.67 10.82
N ASP A 180 16.82 -17.01 10.78
CA ASP A 180 17.52 -17.85 11.76
C ASP A 180 19.05 -17.68 11.68
N LYS A 181 19.59 -17.50 10.47
CA LYS A 181 21.05 -17.32 10.27
C LYS A 181 21.55 -15.98 10.77
N ILE A 182 20.71 -14.95 10.72
CA ILE A 182 21.02 -13.61 11.23
C ILE A 182 20.55 -13.40 12.67
N GLY A 183 19.99 -14.44 13.31
CA GLY A 183 19.62 -14.44 14.72
C GLY A 183 18.40 -13.58 15.07
N ILE A 184 17.46 -13.38 14.13
CA ILE A 184 16.21 -12.64 14.39
C ILE A 184 14.98 -13.55 14.34
N GLU A 185 13.97 -13.21 15.14
CA GLU A 185 12.69 -13.90 15.09
C GLU A 185 12.02 -13.74 13.72
N LYS A 186 11.33 -14.79 13.26
CA LYS A 186 10.59 -14.77 11.98
C LYS A 186 9.52 -13.66 11.94
N THR A 187 8.84 -13.45 13.06
CA THR A 187 7.84 -12.38 13.24
C THR A 187 8.48 -11.00 13.06
N LEU A 188 9.68 -10.79 13.62
CA LEU A 188 10.44 -9.56 13.43
C LEU A 188 10.87 -9.38 11.96
N ALA A 189 11.33 -10.44 11.29
CA ALA A 189 11.68 -10.39 9.87
C ALA A 189 10.48 -9.97 8.98
N VAL A 190 9.29 -10.50 9.27
CA VAL A 190 8.05 -10.10 8.58
C VAL A 190 7.70 -8.64 8.88
N ARG A 191 7.78 -8.20 10.14
CA ARG A 191 7.48 -6.80 10.51
C ARG A 191 8.45 -5.81 9.88
N ILE A 192 9.75 -6.12 9.84
CA ILE A 192 10.76 -5.32 9.12
C ILE A 192 10.39 -5.24 7.63
N SER A 193 9.94 -6.35 7.04
CA SER A 193 9.49 -6.37 5.64
C SER A 193 8.28 -5.48 5.38
N LEU A 194 7.38 -5.32 6.36
CA LEU A 194 6.20 -4.44 6.26
C LEU A 194 6.55 -2.95 6.27
N LEU A 195 7.71 -2.55 6.80
CA LEU A 195 8.17 -1.16 6.69
C LEU A 195 8.38 -0.75 5.23
N GLY A 196 8.59 -1.74 4.34
CA GLY A 196 9.08 -1.51 2.98
C GLY A 196 10.46 -0.84 3.01
N PHE A 197 11.21 -0.87 1.92
CA PHE A 197 12.14 0.24 1.73
C PHE A 197 11.24 1.43 1.43
N PRO A 198 11.25 2.52 2.23
CA PRO A 198 10.48 3.72 1.91
C PRO A 198 11.12 4.37 0.69
N GLY A 199 10.85 3.78 -0.48
CA GLY A 199 11.25 4.25 -1.79
C GLY A 199 10.40 5.45 -2.18
N SER A 200 10.49 6.51 -1.40
CA SER A 200 9.89 7.81 -1.72
C SER A 200 10.75 9.00 -1.26
N ASN A 201 11.84 8.77 -0.51
CA ASN A 201 12.78 9.84 -0.14
C ASN A 201 13.80 10.21 -1.24
N LEU A 202 13.67 9.68 -2.46
CA LEU A 202 14.61 9.94 -3.57
C LEU A 202 14.01 10.74 -4.74
N ILE A 203 12.81 11.32 -4.59
CA ILE A 203 12.13 11.98 -5.72
C ILE A 203 11.49 13.30 -5.29
N TYR A 204 12.33 14.23 -4.85
CA TYR A 204 12.10 15.66 -5.00
C TYR A 204 13.41 16.36 -5.33
#